data_AF-A0A536WMI4-F1
#
_entry.id   AF-A0A536WMI4-F1
#
_cell.length_a   1.000
_cell.length_b   1.000
_cell.length_c   1.000
_cell.angle_alpha   90.00
_cell.angle_beta   90.00
_cell.angle_gamma   90.00
#
_symmetry.space_group_name_H-M   'P 1'
#
loop_
_entity.id
_entity.type
_entity.pdbx_description
1 polymer ?
#
loop_
_entity_poly.entity_id
_entity_poly.type
_entity_poly.pdbx_seq_one_letter_code
_entity_poly.pdbx_strand_id
1 'polypeptide(L)'
;MLDKLEMRLRDAAHRAGLPRFWTWWIGELAPLVPAAPRSEIQRRRTRPILEFCHGEAILWTPQLKDGDVTLVQAARIVLSGDSASVAAAGRDAIAALAPYGSSTQSTAPRIVVALAPRQVLRKELVLPAAVEEDLRRTLAYDLDRHTPFRQEQLYLDVAVVGRDLAKRTIRVQWAAALRNVVDAARKQAEDWGAVVVAVVPGPAAMGRQKLNLLPAEGRPRPRLWRRWQVWAPMALVAIVALAAVLVPLAQKREYTVALLGQTEEARVQAEGADALRREFERQQNDYNYVLAKKYSWPGTIQILDDVTRVLPDDTWITQLEMKTTVKGKDIQREVFMRGESANGGRLISLLEDSRLVDQVVLRSPTTKLQPGPGEVFDLGGVLRASTPPVQRAAEANAPSSAPMSATVAPATTPPPATPPPPATPPPGS
;
A
#
# COMPACT_ATOMS: atom_id res chain seq x y z
N MET A 1 21.04 -26.69 18.74
CA MET A 1 20.68 -25.25 18.70
C MET A 1 19.41 -24.99 17.89
N LEU A 2 19.21 -25.64 16.74
CA LEU A 2 17.99 -25.51 15.91
C LEU A 2 16.68 -25.84 16.66
N ASP A 3 16.62 -26.91 17.46
CA ASP A 3 15.41 -27.25 18.23
C ASP A 3 14.96 -26.16 19.20
N LYS A 4 15.90 -25.46 19.86
CA LYS A 4 15.57 -24.36 20.79
C LYS A 4 15.02 -23.13 20.07
N LEU A 5 15.49 -22.87 18.85
CA LEU A 5 15.00 -21.76 18.01
C LEU A 5 13.62 -22.08 17.43
N GLU A 6 13.40 -23.30 16.93
CA GLU A 6 12.08 -23.76 16.49
C GLU A 6 11.06 -23.71 17.63
N MET A 7 11.47 -24.10 18.84
CA MET A 7 10.62 -24.07 20.04
C MET A 7 10.24 -22.63 20.41
N ARG A 8 11.21 -21.71 20.48
CA ARG A 8 10.94 -20.28 20.75
C ARG A 8 10.06 -19.62 19.69
N LEU A 9 10.25 -19.96 18.42
CA LEU A 9 9.41 -19.48 17.32
C LEU A 9 7.98 -20.03 17.43
N ARG A 10 7.81 -21.30 17.83
CA ARG A 10 6.49 -21.89 18.11
C ARG A 10 5.78 -21.17 19.25
N ASP A 11 6.48 -20.88 20.33
CA ASP A 11 5.90 -20.21 21.50
C ASP A 11 5.54 -18.76 21.20
N ALA A 12 6.37 -18.06 20.42
CA ALA A 12 6.08 -16.72 19.94
C ALA A 12 4.86 -16.72 18.99
N ALA A 13 4.80 -17.68 18.06
CA ALA A 13 3.67 -17.84 17.15
C ALA A 13 2.38 -18.21 17.89
N HIS A 14 2.46 -19.06 18.92
CA HIS A 14 1.33 -19.39 19.79
C HIS A 14 0.85 -18.18 20.60
N ARG A 15 1.77 -17.38 21.16
CA ARG A 15 1.44 -16.13 21.85
C ARG A 15 0.81 -15.08 20.93
N ALA A 16 1.27 -15.00 19.69
CA ALA A 16 0.71 -14.12 18.66
C ALA A 16 -0.60 -14.65 18.05
N GLY A 17 -1.08 -15.84 18.44
CA GLY A 17 -2.33 -16.40 17.94
C GLY A 17 -2.30 -16.87 16.47
N LEU A 18 -1.14 -16.83 15.81
CA LEU A 18 -0.92 -17.28 14.43
C LEU A 18 -1.53 -18.65 14.10
N PRO A 19 -1.34 -19.72 14.90
CA PRO A 19 -1.94 -21.02 14.59
C PRO A 19 -3.47 -20.98 14.69
N ARG A 20 -4.05 -20.15 15.57
CA ARG A 20 -5.50 -19.96 15.65
C ARG A 20 -6.01 -19.17 14.44
N PHE A 21 -5.30 -18.12 14.04
CA PHE A 21 -5.59 -17.37 12.82
C PHE A 21 -5.57 -18.28 11.59
N TRP A 22 -4.52 -19.08 11.41
CA TRP A 22 -4.43 -20.02 10.29
C TRP A 22 -5.51 -21.10 10.34
N THR A 23 -5.82 -21.63 11.52
CA THR A 23 -6.90 -22.64 11.66
C THR A 23 -8.27 -22.03 11.36
N TRP A 24 -8.50 -20.79 11.80
CA TRP A 24 -9.71 -20.04 11.49
C TRP A 24 -9.79 -19.70 10.01
N TRP A 25 -8.74 -19.12 9.42
CA TRP A 25 -8.70 -18.70 8.03
C TRP A 25 -8.86 -19.88 7.05
N ILE A 26 -8.23 -21.03 7.36
CA ILE A 26 -8.46 -22.27 6.61
C ILE A 26 -9.89 -22.78 6.84
N GLY A 27 -10.45 -22.63 8.03
CA GLY A 27 -11.84 -22.94 8.33
C GLY A 27 -12.83 -22.10 7.52
N GLU A 28 -12.52 -20.82 7.32
CA GLU A 28 -13.31 -19.86 6.54
C GLU A 28 -13.20 -20.10 5.04
N LEU A 29 -12.06 -20.61 4.56
CA LEU A 29 -11.88 -21.07 3.18
C LEU A 29 -12.47 -22.46 2.91
N ALA A 30 -12.61 -23.30 3.94
CA ALA A 30 -13.16 -24.64 3.81
C ALA A 30 -14.56 -24.72 3.15
N PRO A 31 -15.49 -23.75 3.33
CA PRO A 31 -16.75 -23.71 2.58
C PRO A 31 -16.61 -23.24 1.13
N LEU A 32 -15.55 -22.53 0.76
CA LEU A 32 -15.29 -22.09 -0.62
C LEU A 32 -14.59 -23.16 -1.47
N VAL A 33 -14.09 -24.23 -0.85
CA VAL A 33 -13.50 -25.38 -1.55
C VAL A 33 -14.62 -26.32 -2.04
N PRO A 34 -14.71 -26.65 -3.34
CA PRO A 34 -15.74 -27.54 -3.86
C PRO A 34 -15.73 -28.91 -3.17
N ALA A 35 -16.89 -29.56 -3.08
CA ALA A 35 -17.07 -30.82 -2.35
C ALA A 35 -16.20 -31.98 -2.89
N ALA A 36 -15.86 -31.96 -4.18
CA ALA A 36 -15.06 -33.00 -4.84
C ALA A 36 -13.60 -33.10 -4.31
N PRO A 37 -12.79 -32.02 -4.28
CA PRO A 37 -11.45 -32.10 -3.67
C PRO A 37 -11.52 -32.30 -2.15
N ARG A 38 -12.54 -31.77 -1.46
CA ARG A 38 -12.71 -31.92 -0.02
C ARG A 38 -12.95 -33.38 0.37
N SER A 39 -13.85 -34.06 -0.33
CA SER A 39 -14.17 -35.48 -0.09
C SER A 39 -13.01 -36.41 -0.45
N GLU A 40 -12.28 -36.14 -1.53
CA GLU A 40 -11.12 -36.95 -1.93
C GLU A 40 -9.94 -36.78 -0.94
N ILE A 41 -9.70 -35.56 -0.45
CA ILE A 41 -8.71 -35.31 0.61
C ILE A 41 -9.13 -35.98 1.92
N GLN A 42 -10.42 -35.93 2.28
CA GLN A 42 -10.94 -36.59 3.47
C GLN A 42 -10.83 -38.12 3.34
N ARG A 43 -11.21 -38.70 2.19
CA ARG A 43 -11.10 -40.14 1.90
C ARG A 43 -9.66 -40.64 2.00
N ARG A 44 -8.67 -39.87 1.51
CA ARG A 44 -7.24 -40.20 1.65
C ARG A 44 -6.72 -40.08 3.07
N ARG A 45 -7.39 -39.31 3.93
CA ARG A 45 -7.01 -39.07 5.32
C ARG A 45 -7.72 -39.99 6.31
N THR A 46 -8.93 -40.44 6.00
CA THR A 46 -9.68 -41.39 6.82
C THR A 46 -9.22 -42.80 6.47
N ARG A 47 -8.68 -43.51 7.46
CA ARG A 47 -8.20 -44.88 7.30
C ARG A 47 -9.31 -45.85 7.70
N PRO A 48 -9.33 -47.07 7.13
CA PRO A 48 -10.19 -48.13 7.64
C PRO A 48 -9.88 -48.41 9.12
N ILE A 49 -10.93 -48.70 9.88
CA ILE A 49 -10.87 -48.95 11.32
C ILE A 49 -11.29 -50.40 11.58
N LEU A 50 -10.46 -51.15 12.28
CA LEU A 50 -10.76 -52.49 12.74
C LEU A 50 -11.13 -52.43 14.23
N GLU A 51 -12.39 -52.64 14.55
CA GLU A 51 -12.92 -52.57 15.91
C GLU A 51 -13.05 -53.98 16.52
N PHE A 52 -12.48 -54.19 17.70
CA PHE A 52 -12.62 -55.45 18.43
C PHE A 52 -13.71 -55.32 19.50
N CYS A 53 -14.80 -56.07 19.35
CA CYS A 53 -15.98 -56.06 20.24
C CYS A 53 -16.35 -57.49 20.63
N HIS A 54 -16.32 -57.82 21.93
CA HIS A 54 -16.90 -59.05 22.52
C HIS A 54 -16.85 -60.33 21.67
N GLY A 55 -15.65 -60.74 21.25
CA GLY A 55 -15.50 -61.98 20.47
C GLY A 55 -15.81 -61.84 18.98
N GLU A 56 -15.93 -60.63 18.47
CA GLU A 56 -16.03 -60.29 17.05
C GLU A 56 -15.06 -59.14 16.71
N ALA A 57 -14.59 -59.09 15.47
CA ALA A 57 -13.88 -57.97 14.90
C ALA A 57 -14.70 -57.38 13.74
N ILE A 58 -15.00 -56.08 13.81
CA ILE A 58 -15.80 -55.36 12.83
C ILE A 58 -14.87 -54.46 12.04
N LEU A 59 -14.86 -54.62 10.72
CA LEU A 59 -14.08 -53.78 9.82
C LEU A 59 -14.96 -52.64 9.29
N TRP A 60 -14.55 -51.42 9.58
CA TRP A 60 -15.16 -50.19 9.11
C TRP A 60 -14.33 -49.59 7.98
N THR A 61 -14.97 -49.30 6.86
CA THR A 61 -14.32 -48.64 5.71
C THR A 61 -14.93 -47.27 5.44
N PRO A 62 -14.12 -46.28 5.05
CA PRO A 62 -14.63 -44.96 4.71
C PRO A 62 -15.29 -44.98 3.33
N GLN A 63 -16.61 -44.77 3.29
CA GLN A 63 -17.39 -44.64 2.06
C GLN A 63 -17.89 -43.21 1.90
N LEU A 64 -17.86 -42.70 0.67
CA LEU A 64 -18.41 -41.40 0.36
C LEU A 64 -19.93 -41.52 0.20
N LYS A 65 -20.70 -40.84 1.05
CA LYS A 65 -22.16 -40.72 0.94
C LYS A 65 -22.51 -39.23 1.02
N ASP A 66 -23.27 -38.72 0.05
CA ASP A 66 -23.72 -37.32 -0.01
C ASP A 66 -22.60 -36.27 0.18
N GLY A 67 -21.41 -36.53 -0.37
CA GLY A 67 -20.27 -35.62 -0.28
C GLY A 67 -19.52 -35.65 1.06
N ASP A 68 -19.96 -36.45 2.03
CA ASP A 68 -19.27 -36.66 3.32
C ASP A 68 -18.76 -38.10 3.47
N VAL A 69 -17.65 -38.25 4.20
CA VAL A 69 -16.99 -39.54 4.38
C VAL A 69 -17.55 -40.21 5.64
N THR A 70 -18.42 -41.19 5.45
CA THR A 70 -19.00 -41.97 6.54
C THR A 70 -18.32 -43.34 6.67
N LEU A 71 -18.20 -43.84 7.89
CA LEU A 71 -17.67 -45.19 8.13
C LEU A 71 -18.82 -46.18 8.00
N VAL A 72 -18.67 -47.15 7.08
CA VAL A 72 -19.64 -48.21 6.85
C VAL A 72 -19.01 -49.54 7.23
N GLN A 73 -19.79 -50.41 7.89
CA GLN A 73 -19.38 -51.76 8.22
C GLN A 73 -19.19 -52.57 6.93
N ALA A 74 -17.95 -52.96 6.65
CA ALA A 74 -17.57 -53.71 5.46
C ALA A 74 -17.52 -55.22 5.71
N ALA A 75 -17.05 -55.64 6.90
CA ALA A 75 -16.97 -57.05 7.27
C ALA A 75 -17.15 -57.22 8.78
N ARG A 76 -17.63 -58.40 9.17
CA ARG A 76 -17.68 -58.87 10.56
C ARG A 76 -17.01 -60.23 10.62
N ILE A 77 -16.02 -60.36 11.49
CA ILE A 77 -15.22 -61.56 11.70
C ILE A 77 -15.57 -62.06 13.09
N VAL A 78 -16.10 -63.27 13.19
CA VAL A 78 -16.35 -63.90 14.49
C VAL A 78 -15.01 -64.45 15.01
N LEU A 79 -14.59 -64.01 16.19
CA LEU A 79 -13.34 -64.43 16.85
C LEU A 79 -13.53 -65.70 17.71
N SER A 80 -14.77 -66.10 17.97
CA SER A 80 -15.08 -67.39 18.61
C SER A 80 -15.06 -68.51 17.56
N GLY A 81 -13.99 -69.29 17.52
CA GLY A 81 -13.82 -70.40 16.59
C GLY A 81 -12.38 -70.94 16.55
N ASP A 82 -12.11 -71.83 15.60
CA ASP A 82 -10.75 -72.31 15.34
C ASP A 82 -9.85 -71.17 14.87
N SER A 83 -8.66 -71.03 15.46
CA SER A 83 -7.74 -69.92 15.21
C SER A 83 -7.33 -69.79 13.74
N ALA A 84 -7.28 -70.90 13.00
CA ALA A 84 -6.94 -70.89 11.59
C ALA A 84 -8.04 -70.27 10.73
N SER A 85 -9.31 -70.58 11.03
CA SER A 85 -10.48 -70.01 10.35
C SER A 85 -10.63 -68.50 10.60
N VAL A 86 -10.39 -68.08 11.85
CA VAL A 86 -10.40 -66.66 12.25
C VAL A 86 -9.26 -65.90 11.54
N ALA A 87 -8.08 -66.51 11.44
CA ALA A 87 -6.95 -65.92 10.72
C ALA A 87 -7.18 -65.83 9.21
N ALA A 88 -7.87 -66.79 8.59
CA ALA A 88 -8.23 -66.76 7.18
C ALA A 88 -9.26 -65.64 6.90
N ALA A 89 -10.36 -65.61 7.65
CA ALA A 89 -11.39 -64.57 7.52
C ALA A 89 -10.82 -63.15 7.77
N GLY A 90 -9.90 -63.02 8.74
CA GLY A 90 -9.18 -61.77 9.00
C GLY A 90 -8.29 -61.33 7.85
N ARG A 91 -7.52 -62.26 7.25
CA ARG A 91 -6.68 -62.00 6.08
C ARG A 91 -7.51 -61.61 4.86
N ASP A 92 -8.64 -62.27 4.62
CA ASP A 92 -9.54 -61.96 3.49
C ASP A 92 -10.17 -60.57 3.64
N ALA A 93 -10.63 -60.23 4.86
CA ALA A 93 -11.18 -58.91 5.16
C ALA A 93 -10.12 -57.80 5.00
N ILE A 94 -8.87 -58.06 5.36
CA ILE A 94 -7.76 -57.12 5.17
C ILE A 94 -7.32 -57.04 3.71
N ALA A 95 -7.35 -58.14 2.96
CA ALA A 95 -7.09 -58.14 1.53
C ALA A 95 -8.12 -57.29 0.76
N ALA A 96 -9.38 -57.27 1.20
CA ALA A 96 -10.41 -56.37 0.66
C ALA A 96 -10.08 -54.87 0.86
N LEU A 97 -9.14 -54.52 1.74
CA LEU A 97 -8.64 -53.16 1.95
C LEU A 97 -7.53 -52.75 0.99
N ALA A 98 -7.15 -53.58 0.01
CA ALA A 98 -6.15 -53.25 -1.00
C ALA A 98 -6.34 -51.87 -1.67
N PRO A 99 -7.57 -51.38 -1.97
CA PRO A 99 -7.79 -50.03 -2.52
C PRO A 99 -7.35 -48.88 -1.60
N TYR A 100 -7.21 -49.13 -0.30
CA TYR A 100 -6.76 -48.15 0.71
C TYR A 100 -5.27 -48.25 1.01
N GLY A 101 -4.56 -49.20 0.37
CA GLY A 101 -3.10 -49.30 0.38
C GLY A 101 -2.43 -48.15 -0.36
N SER A 102 -1.12 -47.97 -0.16
CA SER A 102 -0.35 -47.00 -0.96
C SER A 102 -0.32 -47.45 -2.41
N SER A 103 -0.60 -46.56 -3.37
CA SER A 103 -0.61 -46.81 -4.82
C SER A 103 0.75 -47.18 -5.42
N THR A 104 1.75 -47.42 -4.57
CA THR A 104 3.13 -47.72 -4.92
C THR A 104 3.46 -49.06 -4.27
N GLN A 105 3.31 -50.12 -5.07
CA GLN A 105 3.86 -51.47 -4.91
C GLN A 105 3.71 -52.11 -3.51
N SER A 106 2.78 -53.08 -3.41
CA SER A 106 2.75 -54.14 -2.40
C SER A 106 3.15 -53.73 -0.98
N THR A 107 2.45 -52.76 -0.40
CA THR A 107 2.57 -52.46 1.02
C THR A 107 1.25 -52.83 1.68
N ALA A 108 1.32 -53.69 2.70
CA ALA A 108 0.20 -54.09 3.54
C ALA A 108 -0.69 -52.88 3.93
N PRO A 109 -2.03 -53.05 3.92
CA PRO A 109 -2.96 -51.97 4.17
C PRO A 109 -2.76 -51.41 5.57
N ARG A 110 -2.80 -50.08 5.67
CA ARG A 110 -2.54 -49.34 6.91
C ARG A 110 -3.84 -49.01 7.63
N ILE A 111 -4.11 -49.72 8.72
CA ILE A 111 -5.37 -49.65 9.46
C ILE A 111 -5.22 -48.95 10.81
N VAL A 112 -6.35 -48.52 11.38
CA VAL A 112 -6.46 -48.07 12.77
C VAL A 112 -7.22 -49.14 13.53
N VAL A 113 -6.77 -49.51 14.72
CA VAL A 113 -7.46 -50.48 15.57
C VAL A 113 -8.29 -49.73 16.62
N ALA A 114 -9.57 -50.05 16.75
CA ALA A 114 -10.43 -49.53 17.81
C ALA A 114 -10.66 -50.61 18.88
N LEU A 115 -10.44 -50.28 20.14
CA LEU A 115 -10.67 -51.17 21.28
C LEU A 115 -12.09 -51.00 21.82
N ALA A 116 -12.71 -52.08 22.30
CA ALA A 116 -14.04 -52.01 22.90
C ALA A 116 -14.09 -50.95 24.05
N PRO A 117 -15.21 -50.22 24.22
CA PRO A 117 -15.37 -49.25 25.30
C PRO A 117 -15.14 -49.81 26.71
N ARG A 118 -15.33 -51.13 26.90
CA ARG A 118 -15.09 -51.82 28.18
C ARG A 118 -13.60 -52.05 28.50
N GLN A 119 -12.74 -52.00 27.49
CA GLN A 119 -11.31 -52.24 27.62
C GLN A 119 -10.49 -50.95 27.75
N VAL A 120 -11.15 -49.79 27.62
CA VAL A 120 -10.51 -48.48 27.66
C VAL A 120 -11.19 -47.60 28.69
N LEU A 121 -10.41 -47.07 29.63
CA LEU A 121 -10.87 -46.02 30.52
C LEU A 121 -10.78 -44.68 29.79
N ARG A 122 -11.90 -43.97 29.66
CA ARG A 122 -11.94 -42.61 29.11
C ARG A 122 -12.50 -41.64 30.13
N LYS A 123 -11.79 -40.53 30.37
CA LYS A 123 -12.21 -39.48 31.29
C LYS A 123 -11.86 -38.11 30.72
N GLU A 124 -12.65 -37.11 31.11
CA GLU A 124 -12.43 -35.71 30.78
C GLU A 124 -12.11 -34.96 32.06
N LEU A 125 -11.02 -34.18 32.03
CA LEU A 125 -10.49 -33.46 33.18
C LEU A 125 -10.21 -32.00 32.79
N VAL A 126 -10.38 -31.10 33.75
CA VAL A 126 -9.99 -29.70 33.62
C VAL A 126 -8.68 -29.50 34.37
N LEU A 127 -7.63 -29.12 33.66
CA LEU A 127 -6.29 -28.90 34.20
C LEU A 127 -5.88 -27.43 34.04
N PRO A 128 -4.97 -26.92 34.88
CA PRO A 128 -4.37 -25.61 34.65
C PRO A 128 -3.60 -25.58 33.32
N ALA A 129 -3.64 -24.46 32.61
CA ALA A 129 -2.94 -24.31 31.33
C ALA A 129 -1.41 -24.45 31.44
N ALA A 130 -0.84 -24.21 32.62
CA ALA A 130 0.59 -24.41 32.89
C ALA A 130 1.04 -25.88 32.75
N VAL A 131 0.11 -26.83 32.88
CA VAL A 131 0.40 -28.27 32.78
C VAL A 131 0.43 -28.73 31.31
N GLU A 132 0.08 -27.87 30.34
CA GLU A 132 -0.04 -28.23 28.93
C GLU A 132 1.26 -28.83 28.33
N GLU A 133 2.43 -28.30 28.71
CA GLU A 133 3.72 -28.76 28.19
C GLU A 133 4.07 -30.19 28.61
N ASP A 134 3.71 -30.56 29.85
CA ASP A 134 4.04 -31.84 30.48
C ASP A 134 2.79 -32.69 30.81
N LEU A 135 1.71 -32.50 30.04
CA LEU A 135 0.40 -33.14 30.25
C LEU A 135 0.49 -34.64 30.54
N ARG A 136 1.27 -35.36 29.73
CA ARG A 136 1.43 -36.81 29.87
C ARG A 136 2.14 -37.19 31.16
N ARG A 137 3.14 -36.41 31.59
CA ARG A 137 3.92 -36.66 32.81
C ARG A 137 3.09 -36.35 34.06
N THR A 138 2.32 -35.27 34.04
CA THR A 138 1.44 -34.91 35.16
C THR A 138 0.29 -35.89 35.32
N LEU A 139 -0.37 -36.29 34.22
CA LEU A 139 -1.43 -37.29 34.27
C LEU A 139 -0.92 -38.68 34.63
N ALA A 140 0.32 -39.02 34.25
CA ALA A 140 0.96 -40.26 34.67
C ALA A 140 1.15 -40.34 36.19
N TYR A 141 1.44 -39.22 36.86
CA TYR A 141 1.60 -39.18 38.32
C TYR A 141 0.26 -39.24 39.06
N ASP A 142 -0.78 -38.61 38.49
CA ASP A 142 -2.13 -38.66 39.06
C ASP A 142 -2.88 -39.97 38.73
N LEU A 143 -2.27 -40.86 37.95
CA LEU A 143 -2.90 -42.06 37.40
C LEU A 143 -3.30 -43.07 38.49
N ASP A 144 -2.53 -43.15 39.58
CA ASP A 144 -2.81 -44.00 40.74
C ASP A 144 -4.11 -43.59 41.46
N ARG A 145 -4.54 -42.33 41.34
CA ARG A 145 -5.81 -41.85 41.89
C ARG A 145 -7.02 -42.20 41.03
N HIS A 146 -6.80 -42.44 39.73
CA HIS A 146 -7.88 -42.66 38.77
C HIS A 146 -8.07 -44.10 38.36
N THR A 147 -7.08 -44.96 38.62
CA THR A 147 -7.05 -46.37 38.22
C THR A 147 -6.32 -47.24 39.24
N PRO A 148 -6.77 -48.48 39.47
CA PRO A 148 -6.08 -49.43 40.35
C PRO A 148 -4.83 -50.07 39.71
N PHE A 149 -4.39 -49.60 38.53
CA PHE A 149 -3.29 -50.18 37.76
C PHE A 149 -2.09 -49.23 37.75
N ARG A 150 -0.89 -49.81 37.74
CA ARG A 150 0.36 -49.03 37.65
C ARG A 150 0.58 -48.47 36.26
N GLN A 151 1.31 -47.36 36.17
CA GLN A 151 1.65 -46.70 34.91
C GLN A 151 2.36 -47.65 33.93
N GLU A 152 3.21 -48.57 34.39
CA GLU A 152 3.91 -49.50 33.49
C GLU A 152 2.95 -50.52 32.86
N GLN A 153 1.76 -50.75 33.42
CA GLN A 153 0.80 -51.72 32.92
C GLN A 153 -0.18 -51.13 31.90
N LEU A 154 -0.17 -49.81 31.73
CA LEU A 154 -1.11 -49.07 30.90
C LEU A 154 -0.40 -48.30 29.78
N TYR A 155 -1.06 -48.22 28.63
CA TYR A 155 -0.79 -47.17 27.65
C TYR A 155 -1.74 -46.00 27.91
N LEU A 156 -1.16 -44.80 28.02
CA LEU A 156 -1.86 -43.55 28.27
C LEU A 156 -1.70 -42.63 27.06
N ASP A 157 -2.82 -42.06 26.60
CA ASP A 157 -2.77 -40.93 25.70
C ASP A 157 -3.75 -39.82 26.08
N VAL A 158 -3.39 -38.61 25.70
CA VAL A 158 -4.01 -37.38 26.21
C VAL A 158 -4.18 -36.40 25.06
N ALA A 159 -5.38 -35.84 24.93
CA ALA A 159 -5.72 -34.87 23.89
C ALA A 159 -6.44 -33.66 24.49
N VAL A 160 -5.98 -32.46 24.11
CA VAL A 160 -6.64 -31.20 24.49
C VAL A 160 -7.89 -31.01 23.63
N VAL A 161 -9.05 -30.88 24.30
CA VAL A 161 -10.37 -30.68 23.67
C VAL A 161 -10.68 -29.21 23.56
N GLY A 162 -10.35 -28.42 24.59
CA GLY A 162 -10.61 -27.00 24.64
C GLY A 162 -9.61 -26.25 25.51
N ARG A 163 -9.39 -24.97 25.20
CA ARG A 163 -8.53 -24.07 25.97
C ARG A 163 -9.35 -22.86 26.37
N ASP A 164 -9.39 -22.56 27.67
CA ASP A 164 -9.99 -21.35 28.22
C ASP A 164 -8.87 -20.40 28.66
N LEU A 165 -8.62 -19.39 27.84
CA LEU A 165 -7.57 -18.40 28.08
C LEU A 165 -7.94 -17.42 29.21
N ALA A 166 -9.24 -17.14 29.40
CA ALA A 166 -9.71 -16.23 30.44
C ALA A 166 -9.51 -16.84 31.83
N LYS A 167 -9.81 -18.14 31.96
CA LYS A 167 -9.64 -18.88 33.23
C LYS A 167 -8.28 -19.56 33.36
N ARG A 168 -7.40 -19.46 32.35
CA ARG A 168 -6.10 -20.18 32.26
C ARG A 168 -6.25 -21.68 32.54
N THR A 169 -7.32 -22.29 32.02
CA THR A 169 -7.58 -23.72 32.17
C THR A 169 -7.69 -24.40 30.81
N ILE A 170 -7.37 -25.69 30.78
CA ILE A 170 -7.46 -26.54 29.60
C ILE A 170 -8.37 -27.71 29.92
N ARG A 171 -9.26 -28.03 28.97
CA ARG A 171 -10.12 -29.21 29.03
C ARG A 171 -9.47 -30.31 28.22
N VAL A 172 -9.22 -31.43 28.87
CA VAL A 172 -8.39 -32.50 28.36
C VAL A 172 -9.17 -33.80 28.45
N GLN A 173 -9.19 -34.56 27.36
CA GLN A 173 -9.64 -35.94 27.37
C GLN A 173 -8.42 -36.84 27.43
N TRP A 174 -8.48 -37.84 28.31
CA TRP A 174 -7.46 -38.88 28.38
C TRP A 174 -8.10 -40.25 28.24
N ALA A 175 -7.32 -41.16 27.69
CA ALA A 175 -7.68 -42.56 27.57
C ALA A 175 -6.51 -43.44 28.06
N ALA A 176 -6.85 -44.51 28.77
CA ALA A 176 -5.90 -45.53 29.18
C ALA A 176 -6.44 -46.94 28.92
N ALA A 177 -5.55 -47.82 28.44
CA ALA A 177 -5.85 -49.22 28.22
C ALA A 177 -4.67 -50.10 28.66
N LEU A 178 -4.95 -51.33 29.08
CA LEU A 178 -3.94 -52.30 29.48
C LEU A 178 -3.03 -52.65 28.30
N ARG A 179 -1.72 -52.70 28.54
CA ARG A 179 -0.72 -52.99 27.50
C ARG A 179 -0.99 -54.33 26.82
N ASN A 180 -1.25 -55.37 27.60
CA ASN A 180 -1.56 -56.70 27.07
C ASN A 180 -2.73 -56.69 26.09
N VAL A 181 -3.77 -55.87 26.34
CA VAL A 181 -4.94 -55.77 25.46
C VAL A 181 -4.60 -55.03 24.17
N VAL A 182 -3.87 -53.91 24.27
CA VAL A 182 -3.42 -53.13 23.12
C VAL A 182 -2.46 -53.95 22.24
N ASP A 183 -1.50 -54.63 22.86
CA ASP A 183 -0.48 -55.43 22.17
C ASP A 183 -1.10 -56.68 21.55
N ALA A 184 -2.07 -57.34 22.21
CA ALA A 184 -2.82 -58.45 21.63
C ALA A 184 -3.65 -58.01 20.41
N ALA A 185 -4.40 -56.90 20.51
CA ALA A 185 -5.19 -56.38 19.40
C ALA A 185 -4.30 -55.93 18.22
N ARG A 186 -3.13 -55.36 18.52
CA ARG A 186 -2.13 -55.00 17.51
C ARG A 186 -1.58 -56.24 16.81
N LYS A 187 -1.14 -57.25 17.57
CA LYS A 187 -0.58 -58.48 17.03
C LYS A 187 -1.60 -59.22 16.15
N GLN A 188 -2.85 -59.31 16.61
CA GLN A 188 -3.94 -59.91 15.85
C GLN A 188 -4.13 -59.24 14.47
N ALA A 189 -4.07 -57.91 14.42
CA ALA A 189 -4.16 -57.16 13.17
C ALA A 189 -2.93 -57.33 12.27
N GLU A 190 -1.72 -57.42 12.85
CA GLU A 190 -0.47 -57.67 12.13
C GLU A 190 -0.43 -59.11 11.57
N ASP A 191 -0.90 -60.10 12.31
CA ASP A 191 -1.01 -61.51 11.90
C ASP A 191 -1.98 -61.68 10.71
N TRP A 192 -2.98 -60.82 10.61
CA TRP A 192 -3.88 -60.74 9.46
C TRP A 192 -3.31 -59.97 8.26
N GLY A 193 -2.06 -59.49 8.34
CA GLY A 193 -1.35 -58.83 7.25
C GLY A 193 -1.61 -57.33 7.14
N ALA A 194 -2.12 -56.66 8.18
CA ALA A 194 -2.29 -55.21 8.20
C ALA A 194 -1.16 -54.50 8.97
N VAL A 195 -0.87 -53.26 8.59
CA VAL A 195 0.06 -52.39 9.34
C VAL A 195 -0.75 -51.48 10.27
N VAL A 196 -0.64 -51.70 11.58
CA VAL A 196 -1.35 -50.89 12.57
C VAL A 196 -0.68 -49.51 12.70
N VAL A 197 -1.43 -48.46 12.39
CA VAL A 197 -0.93 -47.07 12.46
C VAL A 197 -1.24 -46.43 13.81
N ALA A 198 -2.39 -46.77 14.39
CA ALA A 198 -2.87 -46.21 15.65
C ALA A 198 -3.85 -47.19 16.32
N VAL A 199 -3.92 -47.11 17.64
CA VAL A 199 -4.92 -47.80 18.46
C VAL A 199 -5.75 -46.75 19.18
N VAL A 200 -7.06 -46.77 19.00
CA VAL A 200 -7.99 -45.73 19.45
C VAL A 200 -9.09 -46.31 20.35
N PRO A 201 -9.65 -45.53 21.29
CA PRO A 201 -10.83 -45.97 22.06
C PRO A 201 -12.07 -46.15 21.16
N GLY A 202 -12.81 -47.23 21.30
CA GLY A 202 -14.09 -47.41 20.62
C GLY A 202 -15.24 -46.57 21.21
N PRO A 203 -16.39 -46.47 20.52
CA PRO A 203 -16.69 -47.15 19.25
C PRO A 203 -16.13 -46.41 18.02
N ALA A 204 -15.85 -47.14 16.94
CA ALA A 204 -15.35 -46.55 15.68
C ALA A 204 -16.35 -45.55 15.04
N ALA A 205 -17.64 -45.72 15.33
CA ALA A 205 -18.73 -44.84 14.90
C ALA A 205 -18.67 -43.41 15.49
N MET A 206 -17.85 -43.17 16.54
CA MET A 206 -17.69 -41.83 17.14
C MET A 206 -16.89 -40.84 16.27
N GLY A 207 -16.48 -41.24 15.08
CA GLY A 207 -15.78 -40.37 14.13
C GLY A 207 -14.30 -40.19 14.47
N ARG A 208 -13.72 -39.08 14.03
CA ARG A 208 -12.27 -38.86 14.04
C ARG A 208 -11.76 -38.57 15.46
N GLN A 209 -11.08 -39.54 16.05
CA GLN A 209 -10.51 -39.40 17.39
C GLN A 209 -9.09 -38.83 17.35
N LYS A 210 -8.79 -37.99 18.35
CA LYS A 210 -7.46 -37.38 18.53
C LYS A 210 -6.54 -38.22 19.42
N LEU A 211 -7.09 -39.19 20.15
CA LEU A 211 -6.37 -40.07 21.07
C LEU A 211 -5.76 -41.25 20.33
N ASN A 212 -4.52 -41.60 20.64
CA ASN A 212 -3.79 -42.74 20.10
C ASN A 212 -2.96 -43.43 21.20
N LEU A 213 -3.45 -44.59 21.64
CA LEU A 213 -2.87 -45.44 22.68
C LEU A 213 -1.59 -46.17 22.22
N LEU A 214 -1.22 -46.10 20.94
CA LEU A 214 0.00 -46.72 20.44
C LEU A 214 1.22 -45.84 20.79
N PRO A 215 2.28 -46.39 21.42
CA PRO A 215 3.49 -45.63 21.75
C PRO A 215 4.19 -45.11 20.49
N ALA A 216 4.89 -43.98 20.60
CA ALA A 216 5.52 -43.31 19.45
C ALA A 216 6.53 -44.21 18.71
N GLU A 217 7.15 -45.16 19.42
CA GLU A 217 8.13 -46.12 18.92
C GLU A 217 7.51 -47.19 18.01
N GLY A 218 6.25 -47.58 18.26
CA GLY A 218 5.51 -48.55 17.45
C GLY A 218 4.82 -47.95 16.23
N ARG A 219 4.86 -46.62 16.05
CA ARG A 219 4.19 -45.94 14.94
C ARG A 219 5.03 -46.05 13.67
N PRO A 220 4.44 -46.41 12.52
CA PRO A 220 5.17 -46.40 11.26
C PRO A 220 5.69 -44.99 10.98
N ARG A 221 7.02 -44.85 10.90
CA ARG A 221 7.66 -43.53 10.77
C ARG A 221 7.03 -42.76 9.61
N PRO A 222 6.55 -41.52 9.84
CA PRO A 222 6.11 -40.69 8.72
C PRO A 222 7.31 -40.53 7.79
N ARG A 223 7.14 -40.84 6.50
CA ARG A 223 8.18 -40.62 5.48
C ARG A 223 8.47 -39.12 5.42
N LEU A 224 9.41 -38.64 6.23
CA LEU A 224 9.83 -37.23 6.32
C LEU A 224 10.28 -36.71 4.94
N TRP A 225 10.84 -37.59 4.11
CA TRP A 225 11.18 -37.33 2.71
C TRP A 225 9.99 -36.81 1.87
N ARG A 226 8.78 -37.32 2.14
CA ARG A 226 7.56 -36.89 1.45
C ARG A 226 7.11 -35.49 1.89
N ARG A 227 7.54 -35.01 3.07
CA ARG A 227 7.33 -33.61 3.47
C ARG A 227 8.21 -32.71 2.61
N TRP A 228 9.50 -33.01 2.46
CA TRP A 228 10.39 -32.21 1.62
C TRP A 228 9.92 -32.15 0.16
N GLN A 229 9.35 -33.23 -0.40
CA GLN A 229 8.74 -33.21 -1.73
C GLN A 229 7.51 -32.29 -1.87
N VAL A 230 6.83 -31.93 -0.79
CA VAL A 230 5.70 -30.98 -0.80
C VAL A 230 6.15 -29.57 -0.43
N TRP A 231 7.07 -29.44 0.53
CA TRP A 231 7.58 -28.15 0.99
C TRP A 231 8.52 -27.50 -0.02
N ALA A 232 9.33 -28.28 -0.77
CA ALA A 232 10.20 -27.75 -1.81
C ALA A 232 9.44 -27.04 -2.96
N PRO A 233 8.43 -27.64 -3.61
CA PRO A 233 7.65 -26.93 -4.62
C PRO A 233 6.84 -25.77 -4.02
N MET A 234 6.36 -25.89 -2.78
CA MET A 234 5.64 -24.79 -2.12
C MET A 234 6.55 -23.59 -1.82
N ALA A 235 7.79 -23.83 -1.40
CA ALA A 235 8.81 -22.80 -1.22
C ALA A 235 9.21 -22.18 -2.56
N LEU A 236 9.36 -22.97 -3.63
CA LEU A 236 9.62 -22.48 -4.97
C LEU A 236 8.51 -21.53 -5.45
N VAL A 237 7.25 -21.93 -5.29
CA VAL A 237 6.10 -21.08 -5.64
C VAL A 237 6.09 -19.79 -4.82
N ALA A 238 6.40 -19.86 -3.52
CA ALA A 238 6.49 -18.67 -2.68
C ALA A 238 7.62 -17.71 -3.12
N ILE A 239 8.79 -18.25 -3.50
CA ILE A 239 9.92 -17.47 -4.03
C ILE A 239 9.53 -16.80 -5.36
N VAL A 240 8.88 -17.53 -6.26
CA VAL A 240 8.42 -16.99 -7.55
C VAL A 240 7.39 -15.87 -7.33
N ALA A 241 6.42 -16.08 -6.42
CA ALA A 241 5.44 -15.05 -6.08
C ALA A 241 6.11 -13.80 -5.47
N LEU A 242 7.10 -13.99 -4.59
CA LEU A 242 7.85 -12.89 -3.99
C LEU A 242 8.66 -12.11 -5.05
N ALA A 243 9.30 -12.81 -5.98
CA ALA A 243 10.01 -12.21 -7.11
C ALA A 243 9.06 -11.40 -8.01
N ALA A 244 7.86 -11.93 -8.28
CA ALA A 244 6.84 -11.23 -9.07
C ALA A 244 6.36 -9.91 -8.43
N VAL A 245 6.49 -9.76 -7.10
CA VAL A 245 6.17 -8.50 -6.40
C VAL A 245 7.38 -7.56 -6.32
N LEU A 246 8.58 -8.10 -6.06
CA LEU A 246 9.79 -7.30 -5.87
C LEU A 246 10.34 -6.72 -7.18
N VAL A 247 10.30 -7.48 -8.27
CA VAL A 247 10.85 -7.07 -9.57
C VAL A 247 10.15 -5.82 -10.14
N PRO A 248 8.81 -5.73 -10.20
CA PRO A 248 8.12 -4.52 -10.65
C PRO A 248 8.39 -3.31 -9.74
N LEU A 249 8.60 -3.55 -8.45
CA LEU A 249 8.92 -2.49 -7.50
C LEU A 249 10.31 -1.89 -7.77
N ALA A 250 11.29 -2.73 -8.14
CA ALA A 250 12.62 -2.29 -8.54
C ALA A 250 12.58 -1.52 -9.87
N GLN A 251 11.87 -2.05 -10.87
CA GLN A 251 11.70 -1.37 -12.16
C GLN A 251 11.06 0.01 -12.01
N LYS A 252 10.03 0.13 -11.16
CA LYS A 252 9.39 1.43 -10.87
C LYS A 252 10.37 2.47 -10.32
N ARG A 253 11.40 2.05 -9.56
CA ARG A 253 12.43 2.98 -9.05
C ARG A 253 13.30 3.54 -10.17
N GLU A 254 13.72 2.70 -11.10
CA GLU A 254 14.56 3.11 -12.24
C GLU A 254 13.83 4.08 -13.19
N TYR A 255 12.52 3.88 -13.41
CA TYR A 255 11.71 4.83 -14.18
C TYR A 255 11.63 6.22 -13.51
N THR A 256 11.52 6.30 -12.18
CA THR A 256 11.57 7.60 -11.48
C THR A 256 12.90 8.32 -11.66
N VAL A 257 14.02 7.59 -11.67
CA VAL A 257 15.36 8.18 -11.85
C VAL A 257 15.54 8.71 -13.27
N ALA A 258 14.98 8.04 -14.28
CA ALA A 258 15.00 8.52 -15.66
C ALA A 258 14.14 9.79 -15.87
N LEU A 259 13.02 9.93 -15.15
CA LEU A 259 12.17 11.12 -15.24
C LEU A 259 12.82 12.36 -14.61
N LEU A 260 13.61 12.20 -13.55
CA LEU A 260 14.37 13.31 -12.94
C LEU A 260 15.39 13.93 -13.91
N GLY A 261 16.02 13.10 -14.76
CA GLY A 261 16.97 13.57 -15.78
C GLY A 261 16.33 14.46 -16.85
N GLN A 262 15.11 14.14 -17.29
CA GLN A 262 14.42 14.93 -18.32
C GLN A 262 13.90 16.28 -17.80
N THR A 263 13.57 16.38 -16.51
CA THR A 263 13.18 17.65 -15.89
C THR A 263 14.35 18.60 -15.67
N GLU A 264 15.57 18.08 -15.44
CA GLU A 264 16.78 18.89 -15.32
C GLU A 264 17.14 19.56 -16.66
N GLU A 265 17.09 18.81 -17.78
CA GLU A 265 17.40 19.36 -19.11
C GLU A 265 16.41 20.45 -19.55
N ALA A 266 15.11 20.28 -19.27
CA ALA A 266 14.10 21.30 -19.57
C ALA A 266 14.27 22.57 -18.71
N ARG A 267 14.74 22.41 -17.46
CA ARG A 267 14.99 23.53 -16.54
C ARG A 267 16.20 24.36 -16.98
N VAL A 268 17.27 23.73 -17.45
CA VAL A 268 18.47 24.42 -17.98
C VAL A 268 18.12 25.26 -19.21
N GLN A 269 17.24 24.78 -20.08
CA GLN A 269 16.78 25.54 -21.26
C GLN A 269 15.88 26.72 -20.87
N ALA A 270 15.01 26.57 -19.86
CA ALA A 270 14.16 27.65 -19.37
C ALA A 270 14.97 28.77 -18.70
N GLU A 271 15.99 28.42 -17.90
CA GLU A 271 16.85 29.40 -17.23
C GLU A 271 17.66 30.25 -18.25
N GLY A 272 18.06 29.66 -19.38
CA GLY A 272 18.70 30.39 -20.48
C GLY A 272 17.78 31.41 -21.17
N ALA A 273 16.50 31.05 -21.39
CA ALA A 273 15.52 31.95 -22.00
C ALA A 273 15.15 33.13 -21.06
N ASP A 274 15.04 32.87 -19.75
CA ASP A 274 14.75 33.89 -18.74
C ASP A 274 15.91 34.86 -18.52
N ALA A 275 17.15 34.41 -18.71
CA ALA A 275 18.33 35.29 -18.66
C ALA A 275 18.32 36.27 -19.84
N LEU A 276 18.01 35.79 -21.04
CA LEU A 276 17.98 36.62 -22.25
C LEU A 276 16.86 37.66 -22.21
N ARG A 277 15.68 37.26 -21.72
CA ARG A 277 14.53 38.16 -21.57
C ARG A 277 14.82 39.31 -20.60
N ARG A 278 15.48 39.02 -19.48
CA ARG A 278 15.90 40.04 -18.50
C ARG A 278 16.91 41.03 -19.07
N GLU A 279 17.82 40.57 -19.92
CA GLU A 279 18.78 41.46 -20.60
C GLU A 279 18.07 42.40 -21.58
N PHE A 280 17.10 41.89 -22.36
CA PHE A 280 16.29 42.71 -23.26
C PHE A 280 15.45 43.75 -22.51
N GLU A 281 14.81 43.38 -21.41
CA GLU A 281 14.02 44.32 -20.59
C GLU A 281 14.90 45.42 -19.98
N ARG A 282 16.12 45.08 -19.57
CA ARG A 282 17.08 46.05 -19.03
C ARG A 282 17.49 47.07 -20.08
N GLN A 283 17.88 46.60 -21.27
CA GLN A 283 18.30 47.49 -22.35
C GLN A 283 17.16 48.40 -22.81
N GLN A 284 15.92 47.90 -22.92
CA GLN A 284 14.76 48.74 -23.26
C GLN A 284 14.49 49.83 -22.23
N ASN A 285 14.57 49.51 -20.94
CA ASN A 285 14.35 50.48 -19.87
C ASN A 285 15.42 51.57 -19.85
N ASP A 286 16.69 51.21 -20.09
CA ASP A 286 17.79 52.17 -20.13
C ASP A 286 17.65 53.16 -21.30
N TYR A 287 17.25 52.69 -22.49
CA TYR A 287 16.97 53.57 -23.64
C TYR A 287 15.79 54.51 -23.37
N ASN A 288 14.70 53.98 -22.80
CA ASN A 288 13.50 54.77 -22.53
C ASN A 288 13.72 55.82 -21.43
N TYR A 289 14.58 55.53 -20.44
CA TYR A 289 14.92 56.48 -19.38
C TYR A 289 15.62 57.74 -19.92
N VAL A 290 16.55 57.58 -20.86
CA VAL A 290 17.29 58.71 -21.47
C VAL A 290 16.37 59.56 -22.35
N LEU A 291 15.46 58.93 -23.10
CA LEU A 291 14.45 59.64 -23.89
C LEU A 291 13.46 60.41 -23.00
N ALA A 292 12.91 59.77 -21.97
CA ALA A 292 11.95 60.41 -21.04
C ALA A 292 12.57 61.63 -20.35
N LYS A 293 13.85 61.57 -19.99
CA LYS A 293 14.58 62.71 -19.41
C LYS A 293 14.72 63.87 -20.41
N LYS A 294 14.97 63.60 -21.69
CA LYS A 294 15.17 64.62 -22.75
C LYS A 294 13.89 65.38 -23.11
N TYR A 295 12.72 64.75 -23.04
CA TYR A 295 11.43 65.35 -23.45
C TYR A 295 10.55 65.84 -22.29
N SER A 296 11.06 65.83 -21.06
CA SER A 296 10.29 66.18 -19.85
C SER A 296 10.03 67.69 -19.66
N TRP A 297 10.67 68.57 -20.44
CA TRP A 297 10.47 70.02 -20.36
C TRP A 297 10.35 70.66 -21.74
N PRO A 298 9.47 71.66 -21.92
CA PRO A 298 9.45 72.46 -23.14
C PRO A 298 10.82 73.12 -23.37
N GLY A 299 11.23 73.23 -24.64
CA GLY A 299 12.50 73.85 -24.99
C GLY A 299 12.56 75.29 -24.48
N THR A 300 13.74 75.74 -24.02
CA THR A 300 13.95 77.12 -23.53
C THR A 300 13.48 78.18 -24.55
N ILE A 301 13.61 77.87 -25.85
CA ILE A 301 13.16 78.73 -26.96
C ILE A 301 11.64 78.88 -26.98
N GLN A 302 10.89 77.81 -26.71
CA GLN A 302 9.43 77.85 -26.70
C GLN A 302 8.90 78.66 -25.51
N ILE A 303 9.53 78.50 -24.34
CA ILE A 303 9.20 79.30 -23.16
C ILE A 303 9.51 80.77 -23.43
N LEU A 304 10.62 81.08 -24.10
CA LEU A 304 10.97 82.46 -24.46
C LEU A 304 9.97 83.05 -25.48
N ASP A 305 9.58 82.31 -26.52
CA ASP A 305 8.55 82.73 -27.49
C ASP A 305 7.22 83.00 -26.79
N ASP A 306 6.76 82.06 -25.98
CA ASP A 306 5.47 82.17 -25.29
C ASP A 306 5.47 83.34 -24.29
N VAL A 307 6.57 83.54 -23.54
CA VAL A 307 6.74 84.71 -22.66
C VAL A 307 6.72 86.00 -23.47
N THR A 308 7.45 86.10 -24.59
CA THR A 308 7.46 87.30 -25.42
C THR A 308 6.11 87.63 -26.06
N ARG A 309 5.23 86.63 -26.29
CA ARG A 309 3.88 86.86 -26.82
C ARG A 309 2.88 87.34 -25.77
N VAL A 310 3.09 86.97 -24.51
CA VAL A 310 2.17 87.29 -23.40
C VAL A 310 2.48 88.67 -22.79
N LEU A 311 3.73 89.13 -22.87
CA LEU A 311 4.10 90.43 -22.35
C LEU A 311 3.51 91.58 -23.20
N PRO A 312 2.89 92.59 -22.56
CA PRO A 312 2.43 93.78 -23.27
C PRO A 312 3.60 94.67 -23.72
N ASP A 313 3.39 95.44 -24.79
CA ASP A 313 4.41 96.27 -25.45
C ASP A 313 5.02 97.39 -24.57
N ASP A 314 4.42 97.64 -23.40
CA ASP A 314 4.85 98.59 -22.38
C ASP A 314 5.75 97.97 -21.29
N THR A 315 6.28 96.77 -21.53
CA THR A 315 7.08 96.00 -20.57
C THR A 315 8.42 95.55 -21.17
N TRP A 316 9.51 95.83 -20.44
CA TRP A 316 10.87 95.42 -20.81
C TRP A 316 11.48 94.49 -19.76
N ILE A 317 11.92 93.30 -20.16
CA ILE A 317 12.63 92.36 -19.29
C ILE A 317 14.13 92.64 -19.36
N THR A 318 14.77 92.84 -18.21
CA THR A 318 16.22 93.02 -18.10
C THR A 318 16.95 91.74 -17.73
N GLN A 319 16.28 90.85 -16.99
CA GLN A 319 16.86 89.59 -16.54
C GLN A 319 15.81 88.48 -16.53
N LEU A 320 16.10 87.41 -17.26
CA LEU A 320 15.34 86.16 -17.26
C LEU A 320 16.26 85.04 -16.77
N GLU A 321 16.03 84.52 -15.57
CA GLU A 321 16.74 83.35 -15.06
C GLU A 321 15.84 82.13 -15.02
N MET A 322 16.39 80.96 -15.31
CA MET A 322 15.70 79.68 -15.15
C MET A 322 16.53 78.80 -14.24
N LYS A 323 15.95 78.32 -13.14
CA LYS A 323 16.62 77.38 -12.23
C LYS A 323 15.85 76.08 -12.20
N THR A 324 16.56 74.98 -12.41
CA THR A 324 16.00 73.64 -12.23
C THR A 324 16.30 73.20 -10.81
N THR A 325 15.27 73.18 -9.97
CA THR A 325 15.36 72.72 -8.59
C THR A 325 14.91 71.27 -8.54
N VAL A 326 15.78 70.37 -8.05
CA VAL A 326 15.42 68.96 -7.83
C VAL A 326 15.07 68.82 -6.35
N LYS A 327 13.78 68.66 -6.04
CA LYS A 327 13.30 68.46 -4.67
C LYS A 327 12.74 67.04 -4.53
N GLY A 328 13.64 66.08 -4.27
CA GLY A 328 13.29 64.66 -4.17
C GLY A 328 13.07 64.01 -5.54
N LYS A 329 11.92 63.35 -5.74
CA LYS A 329 11.58 62.66 -7.00
C LYS A 329 10.95 63.61 -8.04
N ASP A 330 10.53 64.79 -7.62
CA ASP A 330 9.91 65.81 -8.48
C ASP A 330 10.97 66.85 -8.88
N ILE A 331 11.18 66.97 -10.19
CA ILE A 331 12.00 68.03 -10.78
C ILE A 331 11.06 69.20 -11.03
N GLN A 332 11.34 70.38 -10.48
CA GLN A 332 10.58 71.61 -10.74
C GLN A 332 11.51 72.62 -11.43
N ARG A 333 11.01 73.31 -12.46
CA ARG A 333 11.77 74.36 -13.15
C ARG A 333 11.14 75.70 -12.80
N GLU A 334 11.87 76.51 -12.06
CA GLU A 334 11.46 77.85 -11.64
C GLU A 334 11.97 78.87 -12.67
N VAL A 335 11.16 79.86 -13.01
CA VAL A 335 11.51 80.99 -13.88
C VAL A 335 11.41 82.27 -13.07
N PHE A 336 12.46 83.08 -13.16
CA PHE A 336 12.57 84.40 -12.56
C PHE A 336 12.65 85.45 -13.65
N MET A 337 11.83 86.48 -13.53
CA MET A 337 11.73 87.58 -14.48
C MET A 337 11.82 88.90 -13.73
N ARG A 338 12.80 89.72 -14.10
CA ARG A 338 12.96 91.08 -13.60
C ARG A 338 12.97 92.06 -14.75
N GLY A 339 12.27 93.17 -14.58
CA GLY A 339 12.10 94.15 -15.64
C GLY A 339 11.39 95.41 -15.17
N GLU A 340 11.03 96.24 -16.15
CA GLU A 340 10.28 97.47 -15.98
C GLU A 340 8.95 97.33 -16.73
N SER A 341 7.85 97.72 -16.09
CA SER A 341 6.51 97.68 -16.68
C SER A 341 5.70 98.90 -16.26
N ALA A 342 4.80 99.38 -17.11
CA ALA A 342 3.84 100.41 -16.71
C ALA A 342 2.86 99.91 -15.62
N ASN A 343 2.63 98.59 -15.52
CA ASN A 343 1.77 97.99 -14.49
C ASN A 343 2.25 96.58 -14.08
N GLY A 344 3.15 96.52 -13.10
CA GLY A 344 3.72 95.26 -12.61
C GLY A 344 2.70 94.30 -11.98
N GLY A 345 1.60 94.82 -11.40
CA GLY A 345 0.55 94.00 -10.78
C GLY A 345 -0.28 93.20 -11.78
N ARG A 346 -0.49 93.75 -13.00
CA ARG A 346 -1.26 93.08 -14.07
C ARG A 346 -0.50 91.92 -14.71
N LEU A 347 0.83 91.91 -14.62
CA LEU A 347 1.68 90.85 -15.19
C LEU A 347 1.47 89.49 -14.51
N ILE A 348 1.16 89.47 -13.21
CA ILE A 348 0.92 88.23 -12.46
C ILE A 348 -0.27 87.47 -13.07
N SER A 349 -1.40 88.16 -13.25
CA SER A 349 -2.61 87.55 -13.81
C SER A 349 -2.44 87.14 -15.27
N LEU A 350 -1.73 87.95 -16.09
CA LEU A 350 -1.48 87.61 -17.49
C LEU A 350 -0.59 86.37 -17.65
N LEU A 351 0.41 86.22 -16.79
CA LEU A 351 1.30 85.05 -16.82
C LEU A 351 0.59 83.79 -16.32
N GLU A 352 -0.25 83.87 -15.29
CA GLU A 352 -1.05 82.71 -14.83
C GLU A 352 -2.11 82.30 -15.87
N ASP A 353 -2.77 83.26 -16.52
CA ASP A 353 -3.77 82.99 -17.58
C ASP A 353 -3.17 82.29 -18.79
N SER A 354 -1.89 82.53 -19.09
CA SER A 354 -1.17 81.88 -20.19
C SER A 354 -0.96 80.37 -20.01
N ARG A 355 -1.18 79.84 -18.79
CA ARG A 355 -0.98 78.42 -18.39
C ARG A 355 0.45 77.90 -18.58
N LEU A 356 1.42 78.78 -18.82
CA LEU A 356 2.84 78.44 -18.97
C LEU A 356 3.53 78.30 -17.61
N VAL A 357 3.17 79.18 -16.66
CA VAL A 357 3.75 79.29 -15.33
C VAL A 357 2.62 79.19 -14.30
N ASP A 358 2.75 78.25 -13.36
CA ASP A 358 1.87 78.14 -12.19
C ASP A 358 2.56 78.82 -10.98
N GLN A 359 1.77 79.42 -10.08
CA GLN A 359 2.22 80.06 -8.84
C GLN A 359 3.16 81.26 -9.05
N VAL A 360 2.68 82.30 -9.74
CA VAL A 360 3.48 83.51 -9.96
C VAL A 360 3.44 84.39 -8.70
N VAL A 361 4.61 84.65 -8.10
CA VAL A 361 4.75 85.41 -6.85
C VAL A 361 5.72 86.57 -7.04
N LEU A 362 5.36 87.74 -6.49
CA LEU A 362 6.23 88.90 -6.42
C LEU A 362 7.33 88.66 -5.37
N ARG A 363 8.60 88.66 -5.78
CA ARG A 363 9.74 88.44 -4.86
C ARG A 363 10.26 89.72 -4.22
N SER A 364 10.05 90.87 -4.87
CA SER A 364 10.48 92.18 -4.38
C SER A 364 9.34 93.19 -4.56
N PRO A 365 9.07 94.08 -3.58
CA PRO A 365 8.03 95.11 -3.71
C PRO A 365 8.31 96.02 -4.92
N THR A 366 7.27 96.34 -5.70
CA THR A 366 7.40 97.17 -6.90
C THR A 366 7.82 98.60 -6.55
N THR A 367 8.83 99.11 -7.26
CA THR A 367 9.36 100.47 -7.06
C THR A 367 9.07 101.31 -8.30
N LYS A 368 8.35 102.42 -8.14
CA LYS A 368 8.10 103.41 -9.22
C LYS A 368 9.40 104.14 -9.56
N LEU A 369 9.75 104.20 -10.84
CA LEU A 369 10.80 105.11 -11.32
C LEU A 369 10.23 106.54 -11.40
N GLN A 370 11.04 107.54 -11.10
CA GLN A 370 10.76 108.95 -11.42
C GLN A 370 12.00 109.51 -12.14
N PRO A 371 11.85 110.23 -13.26
CA PRO A 371 10.62 110.88 -13.77
C PRO A 371 9.83 110.10 -14.85
N GLY A 372 10.00 108.77 -14.99
CA GLY A 372 9.27 107.95 -15.98
C GLY A 372 8.01 107.26 -15.41
N PRO A 373 7.04 106.84 -16.24
CA PRO A 373 5.78 106.21 -15.80
C PRO A 373 5.88 104.70 -15.47
N GLY A 374 7.08 104.16 -15.23
CA GLY A 374 7.32 102.72 -15.07
C GLY A 374 7.55 102.27 -13.62
N GLU A 375 7.24 101.00 -13.33
CA GLU A 375 7.55 100.29 -12.09
C GLU A 375 8.52 99.13 -12.35
N VAL A 376 9.56 98.97 -11.51
CA VAL A 376 10.42 97.78 -11.53
C VAL A 376 9.71 96.64 -10.83
N PHE A 377 9.60 95.50 -11.52
CA PHE A 377 9.02 94.26 -10.99
C PHE A 377 10.05 93.14 -10.91
N ASP A 378 9.79 92.21 -9.99
CA ASP A 378 10.59 91.00 -9.78
C ASP A 378 9.63 89.84 -9.48
N LEU A 379 9.47 88.95 -10.46
CA LEU A 379 8.49 87.86 -10.47
C LEU A 379 9.20 86.51 -10.50
N GLY A 380 8.71 85.57 -9.72
CA GLY A 380 9.12 84.17 -9.79
C GLY A 380 7.91 83.25 -9.91
N GLY A 381 8.02 82.16 -10.67
CA GLY A 381 6.96 81.15 -10.77
C GLY A 381 7.48 79.79 -11.22
N VAL A 382 6.65 78.75 -11.13
CA VAL A 382 7.01 77.37 -11.46
C VAL A 382 6.48 77.02 -12.85
N LEU A 383 7.35 76.60 -13.77
CA LEU A 383 6.93 76.15 -15.10
C LEU A 383 6.13 74.87 -15.01
N ARG A 384 5.03 74.83 -15.75
CA ARG A 384 4.26 73.59 -15.93
C ARG A 384 5.05 72.62 -16.81
N ALA A 385 5.17 71.37 -16.38
CA ALA A 385 5.79 70.32 -17.19
C ALA A 385 4.95 70.05 -18.45
N SER A 386 5.59 70.03 -19.63
CA SER A 386 4.92 69.60 -20.86
C SER A 386 4.58 68.12 -20.74
N THR A 387 3.34 67.76 -21.08
CA THR A 387 3.01 66.34 -21.29
C THR A 387 3.91 65.82 -22.41
N PRO A 388 4.76 64.81 -22.17
CA PRO A 388 5.60 64.25 -23.22
C PRO A 388 4.69 63.75 -24.35
N PRO A 389 5.07 63.90 -25.63
CA PRO A 389 4.30 63.32 -26.71
C PRO A 389 4.21 61.82 -26.47
N VAL A 390 2.98 61.32 -26.29
CA VAL A 390 2.69 59.89 -26.26
C VAL A 390 3.09 59.35 -27.63
N GLN A 391 4.33 58.89 -27.75
CA GLN A 391 4.76 58.23 -28.96
C GLN A 391 4.12 56.84 -28.98
N ARG A 392 3.24 56.69 -29.96
CA ARG A 392 2.72 55.47 -30.57
C ARG A 392 3.90 54.58 -30.97
N ALA A 393 4.47 53.86 -30.00
CA ALA A 393 5.58 52.93 -30.18
C ALA A 393 5.34 51.61 -29.43
N ALA A 394 4.08 51.19 -29.32
CA ALA A 394 3.70 49.88 -28.80
C ALA A 394 3.05 48.96 -29.86
N GLU A 395 2.82 49.41 -31.10
CA GLU A 395 2.14 48.60 -32.14
C GLU A 395 3.04 48.07 -33.26
N ALA A 396 4.32 48.44 -33.33
CA ALA A 396 5.19 48.02 -34.44
C ALA A 396 6.14 46.85 -34.12
N ASN A 397 6.11 46.29 -32.91
CA ASN A 397 6.92 45.11 -32.59
C ASN A 397 6.30 44.29 -31.46
N ALA A 398 5.03 43.91 -31.63
CA ALA A 398 4.60 42.63 -31.08
C ALA A 398 5.16 41.54 -32.03
N PRO A 399 6.04 40.63 -31.58
CA PRO A 399 6.16 39.38 -32.30
C PRO A 399 4.76 38.78 -32.29
N SER A 400 4.23 38.55 -33.49
CA SER A 400 3.00 37.83 -33.77
C SER A 400 2.80 36.72 -32.74
N SER A 401 1.94 36.97 -31.74
CA SER A 401 1.25 35.91 -31.03
C SER A 401 0.22 35.36 -32.00
N ALA A 402 0.70 34.68 -33.05
CA ALA A 402 -0.10 33.66 -33.68
C ALA A 402 -0.41 32.64 -32.58
N PRO A 403 -1.68 32.31 -32.32
CA PRO A 403 -1.97 31.14 -31.53
C PRO A 403 -1.41 29.94 -32.31
N MET A 404 -0.28 29.40 -31.88
CA MET A 404 -0.06 27.98 -32.09
C MET A 404 -1.14 27.27 -31.27
N SER A 405 -2.27 27.08 -31.91
CA SER A 405 -3.15 25.95 -31.65
C SER A 405 -2.34 24.68 -31.89
N ALA A 406 -1.48 24.33 -30.96
CA ALA A 406 -1.21 22.93 -30.70
C ALA A 406 -2.45 22.43 -29.97
N THR A 407 -3.49 22.13 -30.76
CA THR A 407 -4.54 21.22 -30.34
C THR A 407 -3.81 19.98 -29.85
N VAL A 408 -3.84 19.77 -28.54
CA VAL A 408 -3.62 18.47 -27.92
C VAL A 408 -4.61 17.54 -28.60
N ALA A 409 -4.14 16.78 -29.59
CA ALA A 409 -4.85 15.60 -30.02
C ALA A 409 -4.87 14.67 -28.80
N PRO A 410 -6.04 14.29 -28.26
CA PRO A 410 -6.09 13.20 -27.31
C PRO A 410 -5.55 11.97 -28.04
N ALA A 411 -4.51 11.36 -27.50
CA ALA A 411 -4.09 10.04 -27.94
C ALA A 411 -5.31 9.13 -27.86
N THR A 412 -5.77 8.73 -29.04
CA THR A 412 -6.88 7.84 -29.27
C THR A 412 -6.60 6.53 -28.53
N THR A 413 -7.46 6.24 -27.55
CA THR A 413 -7.76 4.89 -27.09
C THR A 413 -7.89 3.95 -28.30
N PRO A 414 -7.22 2.78 -28.31
CA PRO A 414 -7.51 1.75 -29.30
C PRO A 414 -8.95 1.26 -29.10
N PRO A 415 -9.73 1.04 -30.18
CA PRO A 415 -11.08 0.50 -30.07
C PRO A 415 -11.05 -0.94 -29.53
N PRO A 416 -12.08 -1.37 -28.78
CA PRO A 416 -12.21 -2.74 -28.31
C PRO A 416 -12.31 -3.71 -29.49
N ALA A 417 -11.57 -4.81 -29.39
CA ALA A 417 -11.64 -5.92 -30.33
C ALA A 417 -13.06 -6.52 -30.33
N THR A 418 -13.76 -6.38 -31.45
CA THR A 418 -14.99 -7.11 -31.74
C THR A 418 -14.66 -8.58 -32.04
N PRO A 419 -15.40 -9.55 -31.49
CA PRO A 419 -15.11 -10.98 -31.60
C PRO A 419 -15.27 -11.51 -33.04
N PRO A 420 -14.56 -12.60 -33.39
CA PRO A 420 -14.63 -13.21 -34.72
C PRO A 420 -16.00 -13.87 -34.98
N PRO A 421 -16.53 -13.78 -36.22
CA PRO A 421 -17.76 -14.47 -36.62
C PRO A 421 -17.56 -16.00 -36.68
N PRO A 422 -18.63 -16.79 -36.46
CA PRO A 422 -18.57 -18.24 -36.44
C PRO A 422 -18.26 -18.83 -37.82
N ALA A 423 -17.38 -19.84 -37.83
CA ALA A 423 -17.05 -20.63 -39.01
C ALA A 423 -18.23 -21.54 -39.39
N THR A 424 -18.75 -21.33 -40.60
CA THR A 424 -19.64 -22.27 -41.29
C THR A 424 -18.79 -23.39 -41.92
N PRO A 425 -19.15 -24.67 -41.77
CA PRO A 425 -18.37 -25.80 -42.29
C PRO A 425 -18.47 -25.92 -43.83
N PRO A 426 -17.42 -26.44 -44.50
CA PRO A 426 -17.45 -26.67 -45.94
C PRO A 426 -18.37 -27.87 -46.31
N PRO A 427 -19.08 -27.80 -47.46
CA PRO A 427 -19.82 -28.92 -48.01
C PRO A 427 -18.86 -29.96 -48.59
N GLY A 428 -19.28 -31.22 -48.51
CA GLY A 428 -18.42 -32.38 -48.68
C GLY A 428 -17.97 -32.70 -50.10
N SER A 429 -16.93 -33.52 -50.10
CA SER A 429 -16.63 -34.63 -51.03
C SER A 429 -15.40 -35.33 -50.50
#